data_AF-L1MZE3-F1
#
_entry.id   AF-L1MZE3-F1
#
_cell.length_a   1.000
_cell.length_b   1.000
_cell.length_c   1.000
_cell.angle_alpha   90.00
_cell.angle_beta   90.00
_cell.angle_gamma   90.00
#
_symmetry.space_group_name_H-M   'P 1'
#
loop_
_entity.id
_entity.type
_entity.pdbx_description
1 polymer ?
#
loop_
_entity_poly.entity_id
_entity_poly.type
_entity_poly.pdbx_seq_one_letter_code
_entity_poly.pdbx_strand_id
1 'polypeptide(L)'
;MEKTRGKSKDFGSFAVLSGCTISLCSALVIGLLTLSCSRSKSPDTLLTLNDSAQLARDTIAADHVFYLTQGIGFEGRETPQFRCSDVLGRNCNTEQLEWLARNDSSYIVRLCAYRQLRRRSGQHAVAIFREFFRDTTSVKSQSGCCGSTSPYGEALQSINTFDRNTSPLTIEQQNTIDSLLFFENANAEPLTNPYFLEDLQPLPLYYPIIRREMRKGNYAPVVLLAKYKQNSDFPLINAALQKCYQDRYKDAGMCLQAINCWPNVRFQWFVKRISQDFFKENTAGIALDELLSVLLCYPEPWSYQLIERLAAGKYPDAEYTHFGITLKELYEKRPHPFFKPLYKKYAAHIKIHPVKDGKIVIIEDKNNK
;
A
#
# COMPACT_ATOMS: atom_id res chain seq x y z
N MET A 1 -62.64 -12.31 19.61
CA MET A 1 -63.66 -11.59 20.39
C MET A 1 -62.92 -10.60 21.27
N GLU A 2 -62.90 -9.34 20.84
CA GLU A 2 -63.64 -8.20 21.47
C GLU A 2 -62.88 -7.67 22.70
N LYS A 3 -62.14 -6.56 22.65
CA LYS A 3 -62.48 -5.15 22.32
C LYS A 3 -63.43 -4.51 23.34
N THR A 4 -62.89 -3.66 24.22
CA THR A 4 -63.49 -2.43 24.82
C THR A 4 -62.43 -1.80 25.72
N ARG A 5 -61.91 -0.56 25.59
CA ARG A 5 -62.41 0.79 25.24
C ARG A 5 -63.00 1.55 26.45
N GLY A 6 -62.35 2.68 26.78
CA GLY A 6 -62.91 3.86 27.46
C GLY A 6 -62.41 4.08 28.89
N LYS A 7 -62.22 5.30 29.41
CA LYS A 7 -62.36 6.66 28.85
C LYS A 7 -61.72 7.67 29.84
N SER A 8 -61.11 8.72 29.26
CA SER A 8 -60.90 10.11 29.69
C SER A 8 -61.48 10.63 31.03
N LYS A 9 -60.73 11.57 31.65
CA LYS A 9 -61.25 12.92 31.98
C LYS A 9 -60.12 13.97 31.98
N ASP A 10 -60.35 15.00 31.16
CA ASP A 10 -59.63 16.27 31.01
C ASP A 10 -59.87 17.26 32.17
N PHE A 11 -59.07 18.35 32.15
CA PHE A 11 -59.38 19.79 32.35
C PHE A 11 -58.26 20.47 33.18
N GLY A 12 -57.64 21.59 32.80
CA GLY A 12 -57.88 22.62 31.78
C GLY A 12 -56.55 23.27 31.30
N SER A 13 -56.44 23.86 30.09
CA SER A 13 -56.95 25.19 29.66
C SER A 13 -56.42 26.34 30.53
N PHE A 14 -55.90 27.47 30.05
CA PHE A 14 -55.72 28.10 28.73
C PHE A 14 -54.73 29.26 28.97
N ALA A 15 -53.83 29.55 28.03
CA ALA A 15 -53.39 30.92 27.73
C ALA A 15 -52.58 30.93 26.42
N VAL A 16 -53.28 31.24 25.33
CA VAL A 16 -52.71 31.75 24.09
C VAL A 16 -52.74 33.27 24.18
N LEU A 17 -51.64 33.93 23.87
CA LEU A 17 -51.50 35.26 23.24
C LEU A 17 -49.99 35.45 23.02
N SER A 18 -49.50 35.35 21.77
CA SER A 18 -49.50 36.42 20.77
C SER A 18 -48.32 37.37 20.94
N GLY A 19 -47.53 37.53 19.87
CA GLY A 19 -46.84 38.79 19.62
C GLY A 19 -45.34 38.67 19.35
N CYS A 20 -45.01 38.61 18.06
CA CYS A 20 -43.84 39.20 17.42
C CYS A 20 -42.66 39.67 18.29
N THR A 21 -41.57 38.90 18.29
CA THR A 21 -40.18 39.43 18.25
C THR A 21 -39.24 38.46 17.54
N ILE A 22 -39.68 37.90 16.40
CA ILE A 22 -38.73 37.39 15.39
C ILE A 22 -38.30 38.61 14.59
N SER A 23 -37.16 39.21 14.93
CA SER A 23 -36.33 40.07 14.05
C SER A 23 -35.46 41.01 14.88
N LEU A 24 -34.32 40.52 15.40
CA LEU A 24 -33.14 41.35 15.69
C LEU A 24 -31.87 40.55 16.05
N CYS A 25 -31.97 39.24 16.35
CA CYS A 25 -30.78 38.43 16.66
C CYS A 25 -30.21 37.64 15.46
N SER A 26 -30.89 37.61 14.32
CA SER A 26 -30.42 36.89 13.12
C SER A 26 -29.47 37.70 12.24
N ALA A 27 -29.35 39.02 12.44
CA ALA A 27 -28.46 39.88 11.66
C ALA A 27 -27.04 40.03 12.29
N LEU A 28 -26.91 39.78 13.60
CA LEU A 28 -25.63 39.92 14.31
C LEU A 28 -24.75 38.65 14.25
N VAL A 29 -25.32 37.49 13.89
CA VAL A 29 -24.58 36.24 13.64
C VAL A 29 -24.18 36.10 12.15
N ILE A 30 -24.87 36.81 11.24
CA ILE A 30 -24.54 36.81 9.80
C ILE A 30 -23.52 37.91 9.43
N GLY A 31 -23.36 38.94 10.28
CA GLY A 31 -22.30 39.95 10.16
C GLY A 31 -20.94 39.56 10.78
N LEU A 32 -20.88 38.48 11.56
CA LEU A 32 -19.63 37.98 12.18
C LEU A 32 -19.05 36.73 11.47
N LEU A 33 -19.68 36.26 10.39
CA LEU A 33 -19.19 35.17 9.54
C LEU A 33 -18.81 35.63 8.12
N THR A 34 -18.83 36.93 7.84
CA THR A 34 -18.43 37.51 6.53
C THR A 34 -17.21 38.44 6.62
N LEU A 35 -16.51 38.49 7.76
CA LEU A 35 -15.28 39.25 7.96
C LEU A 35 -14.20 38.43 8.69
N SER A 36 -13.98 37.21 8.21
CA SER A 36 -12.68 36.52 8.33
C SER A 36 -12.27 35.93 7.00
N CYS A 37 -12.42 36.71 5.93
CA CYS A 37 -11.48 36.66 4.82
C CYS A 37 -10.19 37.39 5.23
N SER A 38 -9.53 36.94 6.31
CA SER A 38 -8.08 37.02 6.35
C SER A 38 -7.59 35.98 5.36
N ARG A 39 -7.66 36.32 4.08
CA ARG A 39 -6.68 35.87 3.09
C ARG A 39 -5.37 36.27 3.74
N SER A 40 -4.73 35.34 4.46
CA SER A 40 -3.40 35.59 4.97
C SER A 40 -2.62 35.97 3.73
N LYS A 41 -2.18 37.22 3.69
CA LYS A 41 -1.12 37.61 2.78
C LYS A 41 0.08 36.82 3.29
N SER A 42 0.23 35.56 2.90
CA SER A 42 1.55 34.93 2.93
C SER A 42 2.29 35.63 1.79
N PRO A 43 3.27 36.48 2.11
CA PRO A 43 3.80 37.43 1.16
C PRO A 43 4.61 36.69 0.10
N ASP A 44 4.76 37.27 -1.09
CA ASP A 44 5.67 36.80 -2.15
C ASP A 44 7.12 36.56 -1.67
N THR A 45 7.45 36.91 -0.43
CA THR A 45 8.71 36.65 0.28
C THR A 45 8.90 35.20 0.75
N LEU A 46 7.88 34.34 0.74
CA LEU A 46 7.98 32.93 1.20
C LEU A 46 8.64 31.99 0.19
N LEU A 47 8.69 32.36 -1.10
CA LEU A 47 9.22 31.50 -2.16
C LEU A 47 10.42 32.12 -2.88
N THR A 48 11.42 32.57 -2.13
CA THR A 48 12.74 32.81 -2.75
C THR A 48 13.43 31.47 -2.93
N LEU A 49 13.31 30.88 -4.13
CA LEU A 49 14.10 29.71 -4.51
C LEU A 49 15.51 30.14 -4.90
N ASN A 50 16.52 29.34 -4.54
CA ASN A 50 17.86 29.54 -5.10
C ASN A 50 17.90 29.12 -6.58
N ASP A 51 18.93 29.53 -7.32
CA ASP A 51 19.03 29.26 -8.77
C ASP A 51 18.90 27.76 -9.13
N SER A 52 19.44 26.88 -8.28
CA SER A 52 19.36 25.43 -8.48
C SER A 52 17.94 24.89 -8.30
N ALA A 53 17.21 25.37 -7.29
CA ALA A 53 15.82 25.01 -7.05
C ALA A 53 14.90 25.60 -8.13
N GLN A 54 15.16 26.83 -8.57
CA GLN A 54 14.40 27.48 -9.64
C GLN A 54 14.57 26.71 -10.96
N LEU A 55 15.81 26.41 -11.37
CA LEU A 55 16.09 25.63 -12.57
C LEU A 55 15.46 24.23 -12.52
N ALA A 56 15.52 23.57 -11.37
CA ALA A 56 14.88 22.26 -11.18
C ALA A 56 13.35 22.35 -11.30
N ARG A 57 12.74 23.35 -10.67
CA ARG A 57 11.30 23.62 -10.76
C ARG A 57 10.88 23.86 -12.22
N ASP A 58 11.61 24.68 -12.96
CA ASP A 58 11.29 25.00 -14.35
C ASP A 58 11.48 23.79 -15.28
N THR A 59 12.51 22.97 -15.04
CA THR A 59 12.72 21.71 -15.77
C THR A 59 11.56 20.74 -15.53
N ILE A 60 11.10 20.60 -14.28
CA ILE A 60 9.94 19.76 -13.96
C ILE A 60 8.65 20.33 -14.56
N ALA A 61 8.48 21.65 -14.53
CA ALA A 61 7.28 22.31 -15.04
C ALA A 61 7.09 22.14 -16.56
N ALA A 62 8.17 21.89 -17.30
CA ALA A 62 8.14 21.61 -18.74
C ALA A 62 7.58 20.22 -19.08
N ASP A 63 7.48 19.31 -18.11
CA ASP A 63 6.90 17.98 -18.33
C ASP A 63 5.36 17.98 -18.23
N HIS A 64 4.75 17.07 -19.00
CA HIS A 64 3.31 16.79 -18.95
C HIS A 64 2.96 15.43 -18.35
N VAL A 65 3.98 14.66 -17.93
CA VAL A 65 3.85 13.30 -17.38
C VAL A 65 4.62 13.25 -16.07
N PHE A 66 3.99 12.75 -15.01
CA PHE A 66 4.66 12.48 -13.75
C PHE A 66 5.33 11.11 -13.77
N TYR A 67 6.63 11.05 -13.47
CA TYR A 67 7.36 9.79 -13.41
C TYR A 67 7.38 9.23 -11.98
N LEU A 68 6.72 8.08 -11.81
CA LEU A 68 6.56 7.44 -10.51
C LEU A 68 7.84 6.72 -10.06
N THR A 69 8.57 6.13 -11.01
CA THR A 69 9.83 5.39 -10.78
C THR A 69 11.04 6.18 -11.29
N GLN A 70 12.23 5.86 -10.77
CA GLN A 70 13.49 6.49 -11.19
C GLN A 70 13.79 6.23 -12.67
N GLY A 71 13.70 4.97 -13.10
CA GLY A 71 13.97 4.55 -14.47
C GLY A 71 12.70 4.41 -15.31
N ILE A 72 12.80 4.78 -16.59
CA ILE A 72 11.77 4.53 -17.62
C ILE A 72 12.33 3.75 -18.82
N GLY A 73 11.43 3.05 -19.51
CA GLY A 73 11.77 2.24 -20.69
C GLY A 73 12.56 0.97 -20.36
N PHE A 74 12.84 0.17 -21.39
CA PHE A 74 13.54 -1.12 -21.26
C PHE A 74 14.92 -1.00 -20.63
N GLU A 75 15.61 0.12 -20.87
CA GLU A 75 16.95 0.39 -20.33
C GLU A 75 16.94 1.02 -18.92
N GLY A 76 15.77 1.34 -18.36
CA GLY A 76 15.66 1.93 -17.03
C GLY A 76 16.34 3.31 -16.90
N ARG A 77 16.30 4.12 -17.97
CA ARG A 77 16.97 5.42 -17.99
C ARG A 77 16.33 6.40 -17.00
N GLU A 78 17.15 7.07 -16.21
CA GLU A 78 16.68 8.10 -15.30
C GLU A 78 16.17 9.33 -16.05
N THR A 79 15.01 9.86 -15.64
CA THR A 79 14.43 11.06 -16.26
C THR A 79 15.00 12.36 -15.67
N PRO A 80 15.09 13.44 -16.46
CA PRO A 80 15.44 14.76 -15.95
C PRO A 80 14.52 15.20 -14.79
N GLN A 81 13.23 14.88 -14.86
CA GLN A 81 12.26 15.14 -13.80
C GLN A 81 12.66 14.51 -12.46
N PHE A 82 13.02 13.22 -12.47
CA PHE A 82 13.35 12.51 -11.24
C PHE A 82 14.61 13.12 -10.59
N ARG A 83 15.63 13.38 -11.40
CA ARG A 83 16.85 14.07 -10.95
C ARG A 83 16.56 15.48 -10.40
N CYS A 84 15.74 16.26 -11.09
CA CYS A 84 15.36 17.60 -10.65
C CYS A 84 14.49 17.58 -9.39
N SER A 85 13.65 16.54 -9.21
CA SER A 85 12.92 16.34 -7.96
C SER A 85 13.90 16.18 -6.79
N ASP A 86 14.99 15.42 -6.95
CA ASP A 86 16.02 15.34 -5.90
C ASP A 86 16.79 16.65 -5.72
N VAL A 87 17.00 17.45 -6.78
CA VAL A 87 17.59 18.79 -6.65
C VAL A 87 16.67 19.71 -5.83
N LEU A 88 15.35 19.69 -6.06
CA LEU A 88 14.38 20.39 -5.20
C LEU A 88 14.49 19.91 -3.76
N GLY A 89 14.53 18.59 -3.56
CA GLY A 89 14.65 17.97 -2.25
C GLY A 89 15.95 18.30 -1.51
N ARG A 90 17.03 18.71 -2.18
CA ARG A 90 18.28 19.16 -1.56
C ARG A 90 18.33 20.68 -1.32
N ASN A 91 17.67 21.47 -2.17
CA ASN A 91 17.82 22.92 -2.21
C ASN A 91 16.65 23.71 -1.61
N CYS A 92 15.49 23.09 -1.39
CA CYS A 92 14.36 23.71 -0.72
C CYS A 92 14.32 23.30 0.76
N ASN A 93 13.87 24.20 1.65
CA ASN A 93 13.46 23.86 3.02
C ASN A 93 12.04 23.26 3.05
N THR A 94 11.54 22.91 4.24
CA THR A 94 10.22 22.26 4.39
C THR A 94 9.09 23.18 3.94
N GLU A 95 9.16 24.47 4.30
CA GLU A 95 8.16 25.48 3.98
C GLU A 95 8.08 25.76 2.47
N GLN A 96 9.23 25.80 1.79
CA GLN A 96 9.32 25.95 0.34
C GLN A 96 8.75 24.72 -0.38
N LEU A 97 9.06 23.51 0.08
CA LEU A 97 8.49 22.28 -0.49
C LEU A 97 6.98 22.20 -0.27
N GLU A 98 6.49 22.59 0.91
CA GLU A 98 5.05 22.67 1.18
C GLU A 98 4.37 23.70 0.28
N TRP A 99 4.96 24.89 0.13
CA TRP A 99 4.43 25.92 -0.75
C TRP A 99 4.35 25.42 -2.19
N LEU A 100 5.42 24.79 -2.71
CA LEU A 100 5.44 24.22 -4.05
C LEU A 100 4.39 23.12 -4.21
N ALA A 101 4.24 22.22 -3.23
CA ALA A 101 3.24 21.15 -3.27
C ALA A 101 1.79 21.67 -3.26
N ARG A 102 1.54 22.80 -2.56
CA ARG A 102 0.20 23.38 -2.44
C ARG A 102 -0.15 24.34 -3.58
N ASN A 103 0.80 25.13 -4.07
CA ASN A 103 0.50 26.35 -4.85
C ASN A 103 1.14 26.42 -6.24
N ASP A 104 2.10 25.57 -6.60
CA ASP A 104 2.72 25.67 -7.93
C ASP A 104 1.69 25.42 -9.04
N SER A 105 1.78 26.18 -10.14
CA SER A 105 0.86 26.06 -11.27
C SER A 105 0.99 24.73 -12.03
N SER A 106 2.15 24.07 -11.95
CA SER A 106 2.37 22.75 -12.52
C SER A 106 2.04 21.65 -11.50
N TYR A 107 1.04 20.82 -11.82
CA TYR A 107 0.71 19.63 -11.03
C TYR A 107 1.90 18.65 -10.93
N ILE A 108 2.79 18.63 -11.91
CA ILE A 108 3.98 17.78 -11.88
C ILE A 108 4.99 18.31 -10.85
N VAL A 109 5.20 19.64 -10.81
CA VAL A 109 6.00 20.27 -9.75
C VAL A 109 5.40 19.98 -8.38
N ARG A 110 4.07 20.12 -8.25
CA ARG A 110 3.38 19.83 -6.98
C ARG A 110 3.62 18.39 -6.51
N LEU A 111 3.52 17.40 -7.40
CA LEU A 111 3.77 15.98 -7.08
C LEU A 111 5.24 15.71 -6.73
N CYS A 112 6.19 16.29 -7.48
CA CYS A 112 7.62 16.18 -7.18
C CYS A 112 7.97 16.83 -5.83
N ALA A 113 7.38 17.98 -5.52
CA ALA A 113 7.55 18.65 -4.24
C ALA A 113 6.94 17.83 -3.10
N TYR A 114 5.74 17.27 -3.28
CA TYR A 114 5.12 16.35 -2.32
C TYR A 114 6.00 15.13 -2.02
N ARG A 115 6.57 14.48 -3.05
CA ARG A 115 7.50 13.34 -2.88
C ARG A 115 8.67 13.71 -1.97
N GLN A 116 9.28 14.88 -2.18
CA GLN A 116 10.41 15.33 -1.36
C GLN A 116 9.97 15.81 0.03
N LEU A 117 8.80 16.45 0.14
CA LEU A 117 8.20 16.81 1.41
C LEU A 117 7.94 15.57 2.27
N ARG A 118 7.42 14.50 1.66
CA ARG A 118 7.24 13.19 2.32
C ARG A 118 8.53 12.63 2.87
N ARG A 119 9.67 12.85 2.18
CA ARG A 119 11.05 12.49 2.57
C ARG A 119 11.71 13.45 3.56
N ARG A 120 11.04 14.53 3.96
CA ARG A 120 11.58 15.54 4.88
C ARG A 120 10.71 15.84 6.10
N SER A 121 9.40 15.85 5.94
CA SER A 121 8.43 16.14 6.99
C SER A 121 7.14 15.35 6.79
N GLY A 122 7.02 14.22 7.49
CA GLY A 122 5.84 13.37 7.42
C GLY A 122 4.55 14.07 7.84
N GLN A 123 4.61 14.99 8.81
CA GLN A 123 3.44 15.77 9.25
C GLN A 123 2.89 16.66 8.13
N HIS A 124 3.78 17.34 7.39
CA HIS A 124 3.37 18.24 6.32
C HIS A 124 2.87 17.45 5.10
N ALA A 125 3.49 16.29 4.82
CA ALA A 125 2.99 15.37 3.80
C ALA A 125 1.57 14.87 4.12
N VAL A 126 1.29 14.46 5.37
CA VAL A 126 -0.08 14.08 5.78
C VAL A 126 -1.07 15.23 5.60
N ALA A 127 -0.68 16.47 5.89
CA ALA A 127 -1.53 17.64 5.70
C ALA A 127 -1.87 17.87 4.22
N ILE A 128 -0.85 17.86 3.33
CA ILE A 128 -1.04 18.00 1.88
C ILE A 128 -1.90 16.86 1.33
N PHE A 129 -1.66 15.61 1.77
CA PHE A 129 -2.46 14.48 1.33
C PHE A 129 -3.94 14.66 1.72
N ARG A 130 -4.23 15.02 2.97
CA ARG A 130 -5.60 15.32 3.44
C ARG A 130 -6.29 16.44 2.66
N GLU A 131 -5.52 17.43 2.24
CA GLU A 131 -6.04 18.58 1.50
C GLU A 131 -6.42 18.21 0.06
N PHE A 132 -5.59 17.39 -0.61
CA PHE A 132 -5.71 17.15 -2.05
C PHE A 132 -6.09 15.71 -2.45
N PHE A 133 -6.35 14.79 -1.52
CA PHE A 133 -6.67 13.40 -1.89
C PHE A 133 -7.95 13.24 -2.72
N ARG A 134 -8.87 14.22 -2.69
CA ARG A 134 -10.09 14.24 -3.52
C ARG A 134 -9.95 15.11 -4.78
N ASP A 135 -8.76 15.62 -5.08
CA ASP A 135 -8.52 16.41 -6.29
C ASP A 135 -8.65 15.51 -7.53
N THR A 136 -9.68 15.78 -8.33
CA THR A 136 -10.02 15.00 -9.54
C THR A 136 -9.30 15.49 -10.79
N THR A 137 -8.37 16.44 -10.68
CA THR A 137 -7.64 16.94 -11.83
C THR A 137 -6.85 15.83 -12.49
N SER A 138 -7.00 15.68 -13.81
CA SER A 138 -6.37 14.61 -14.58
C SER A 138 -4.85 14.81 -14.65
N VAL A 139 -4.08 13.81 -14.22
CA VAL A 139 -2.63 13.75 -14.31
C VAL A 139 -2.21 12.53 -15.11
N LYS A 140 -1.32 12.73 -16.10
CA LYS A 140 -0.66 11.61 -16.78
C LYS A 140 0.51 11.15 -15.93
N SER A 141 0.61 9.85 -15.70
CA SER A 141 1.69 9.24 -14.93
C SER A 141 2.33 8.08 -15.70
N GLN A 142 3.61 7.83 -15.45
CA GLN A 142 4.34 6.70 -16.01
C GLN A 142 5.18 5.98 -14.95
N SER A 143 5.09 4.65 -14.95
CA SER A 143 5.91 3.74 -14.14
C SER A 143 6.55 2.72 -15.07
N GLY A 144 7.87 2.76 -15.21
CA GLY A 144 8.60 1.96 -16.21
C GLY A 144 8.09 2.19 -17.64
N CYS A 145 7.53 1.16 -18.26
CA CYS A 145 6.92 1.20 -19.60
C CYS A 145 5.39 1.44 -19.59
N CYS A 146 4.78 1.54 -18.41
CA CYS A 146 3.33 1.62 -18.26
C CYS A 146 2.89 3.07 -18.00
N GLY A 147 2.16 3.64 -18.96
CA GLY A 147 1.51 4.94 -18.81
C GLY A 147 0.07 4.80 -18.31
N SER A 148 -0.40 5.77 -17.53
CA SER A 148 -1.78 5.85 -17.05
C SER A 148 -2.21 7.31 -16.94
N THR A 149 -3.51 7.54 -16.78
CA THR A 149 -4.08 8.84 -16.47
C THR A 149 -5.04 8.66 -15.30
N SER A 150 -4.84 9.42 -14.24
CA SER A 150 -5.61 9.32 -13.00
C SER A 150 -5.86 10.70 -12.38
N PRO A 151 -6.84 10.81 -11.48
CA PRO A 151 -6.97 11.96 -10.57
C PRO A 151 -5.67 12.31 -9.84
N TYR A 152 -5.44 13.59 -9.58
CA TYR A 152 -4.31 14.09 -8.81
C TYR A 152 -4.22 13.43 -7.42
N GLY A 153 -5.36 13.23 -6.75
CA GLY A 153 -5.42 12.50 -5.49
C GLY A 153 -4.88 11.06 -5.57
N GLU A 154 -5.16 10.34 -6.66
CA GLU A 154 -4.61 9.01 -6.92
C GLU A 154 -3.11 9.04 -7.27
N ALA A 155 -2.63 10.09 -7.93
CA ALA A 155 -1.20 10.28 -8.14
C ALA A 155 -0.46 10.47 -6.80
N LEU A 156 -1.02 11.23 -5.85
CA LEU A 156 -0.48 11.33 -4.48
C LEU A 156 -0.50 9.98 -3.75
N GLN A 157 -1.59 9.20 -3.88
CA GLN A 157 -1.67 7.85 -3.35
C GLN A 157 -0.55 6.97 -3.91
N SER A 158 -0.32 7.03 -5.23
CA SER A 158 0.73 6.25 -5.90
C SER A 158 2.11 6.58 -5.31
N ILE A 159 2.39 7.84 -5.01
CA ILE A 159 3.63 8.23 -4.29
C ILE A 159 3.67 7.57 -2.92
N ASN A 160 2.58 7.60 -2.14
CA ASN A 160 2.55 6.99 -0.80
C ASN A 160 2.73 5.47 -0.82
N THR A 161 2.31 4.79 -1.89
CA THR A 161 2.53 3.35 -2.10
C THR A 161 3.97 3.06 -2.52
N PHE A 162 4.49 3.74 -3.55
CA PHE A 162 5.83 3.44 -4.09
C PHE A 162 6.96 3.92 -3.19
N ASP A 163 6.80 5.07 -2.56
CA ASP A 163 7.78 5.64 -1.63
C ASP A 163 7.52 5.16 -0.19
N ARG A 164 6.64 4.16 0.05
CA ARG A 164 6.19 3.72 1.40
C ARG A 164 7.33 3.57 2.42
N ASN A 165 8.42 2.95 1.99
CA ASN A 165 9.58 2.64 2.83
C ASN A 165 10.61 3.79 2.93
N THR A 166 10.34 4.94 2.32
CA THR A 166 11.18 6.13 2.47
C THR A 166 10.75 6.90 3.71
N SER A 167 11.66 7.05 4.67
CA SER A 167 11.49 7.91 5.86
C SER A 167 11.37 9.38 5.43
N PRO A 168 10.70 10.30 6.17
CA PRO A 168 10.29 10.33 7.59
C PRO A 168 8.80 10.12 7.92
N LEU A 169 8.00 9.38 7.15
CA LEU A 169 6.68 8.98 7.67
C LEU A 169 6.83 8.00 8.85
N THR A 170 6.27 8.36 10.01
CA THR A 170 6.08 7.40 11.10
C THR A 170 4.97 6.41 10.76
N ILE A 171 4.91 5.28 11.48
CA ILE A 171 3.82 4.30 11.33
C ILE A 171 2.45 4.96 11.53
N GLU A 172 2.30 5.88 12.50
CA GLU A 172 1.06 6.59 12.77
C GLU A 172 0.62 7.51 11.61
N GLN A 173 1.59 8.19 10.99
CA GLN A 173 1.34 9.06 9.84
C GLN A 173 0.97 8.25 8.60
N GLN A 174 1.67 7.13 8.35
CA GLN A 174 1.29 6.21 7.28
C GLN A 174 -0.10 5.62 7.53
N ASN A 175 -0.41 5.21 8.76
CA ASN A 175 -1.74 4.71 9.15
C ASN A 175 -2.84 5.76 8.91
N THR A 176 -2.52 7.05 9.07
CA THR A 176 -3.46 8.14 8.78
C THR A 176 -3.77 8.21 7.28
N ILE A 177 -2.75 8.18 6.42
CA ILE A 177 -2.91 8.17 4.95
C ILE A 177 -3.70 6.93 4.52
N ASP A 178 -3.28 5.77 5.02
CA ASP A 178 -3.92 4.47 4.77
C ASP A 178 -5.39 4.43 5.19
N SER A 179 -5.72 5.02 6.35
CA SER A 179 -7.11 5.08 6.84
C SER A 179 -7.98 5.95 5.94
N LEU A 180 -7.46 7.10 5.51
CA LEU A 180 -8.17 7.96 4.56
C LEU A 180 -8.49 7.17 3.29
N LEU A 181 -7.49 6.50 2.71
CA LEU A 181 -7.66 5.67 1.52
C LEU A 181 -8.69 4.55 1.72
N PHE A 182 -8.63 3.85 2.85
CA PHE A 182 -9.52 2.73 3.14
C PHE A 182 -10.98 3.15 3.26
N PHE A 183 -11.26 4.29 3.90
CA PHE A 183 -12.63 4.73 4.19
C PHE A 183 -13.25 5.64 3.13
N GLU A 184 -12.46 6.52 2.52
CA GLU A 184 -12.98 7.51 1.58
C GLU A 184 -13.30 6.90 0.22
N ASN A 185 -12.56 5.86 -0.16
CA ASN A 185 -12.72 5.21 -1.44
C ASN A 185 -13.66 3.98 -1.32
N ALA A 186 -14.62 4.04 -0.38
CA ALA A 186 -15.57 2.97 -0.07
C ALA A 186 -16.55 2.61 -1.22
N ASN A 187 -16.41 3.22 -2.40
CA ASN A 187 -17.04 2.80 -3.65
C ASN A 187 -16.29 1.63 -4.32
N ALA A 188 -16.05 0.56 -3.54
CA ALA A 188 -15.56 -0.77 -3.93
C ALA A 188 -14.07 -0.94 -4.31
N GLU A 189 -13.37 0.05 -4.88
CA GLU A 189 -12.02 -0.17 -5.43
C GLU A 189 -10.93 -0.65 -4.43
N PRO A 190 -10.74 -0.04 -3.25
CA PRO A 190 -9.67 -0.45 -2.31
C PRO A 190 -9.92 -1.83 -1.70
N LEU A 191 -11.18 -2.18 -1.47
CA LEU A 191 -11.56 -3.51 -0.97
C LEU A 191 -11.42 -4.59 -2.04
N THR A 192 -11.13 -4.20 -3.28
CA THR A 192 -10.78 -5.09 -4.39
C THR A 192 -9.32 -4.96 -4.85
N ASN A 193 -8.53 -4.04 -4.25
CA ASN A 193 -7.12 -3.85 -4.58
C ASN A 193 -6.23 -4.68 -3.62
N PRO A 194 -5.81 -5.90 -4.02
CA PRO A 194 -5.02 -6.77 -3.16
C PRO A 194 -3.69 -6.14 -2.71
N TYR A 195 -3.03 -5.35 -3.56
CA TYR A 195 -1.73 -4.74 -3.24
C TYR A 195 -1.83 -3.72 -2.11
N PHE A 196 -2.85 -2.86 -2.13
CA PHE A 196 -3.09 -1.92 -1.04
C PHE A 196 -3.43 -2.63 0.28
N LEU A 197 -4.28 -3.66 0.21
CA LEU A 197 -4.72 -4.41 1.39
C LEU A 197 -3.59 -5.25 1.99
N GLU A 198 -2.70 -5.78 1.15
CA GLU A 198 -1.52 -6.51 1.58
C GLU A 198 -0.60 -5.66 2.45
N ASP A 199 -0.37 -4.39 2.11
CA ASP A 199 0.54 -3.54 2.87
C ASP A 199 -0.10 -2.91 4.13
N LEU A 200 -1.43 -2.87 4.19
CA LEU A 200 -2.18 -2.20 5.24
C LEU A 200 -1.87 -2.78 6.63
N GLN A 201 -1.64 -1.91 7.62
CA GLN A 201 -1.53 -2.35 9.01
C GLN A 201 -2.91 -2.78 9.56
N PRO A 202 -2.99 -3.86 10.37
CA PRO A 202 -4.26 -4.37 10.86
C PRO A 202 -4.81 -3.50 12.01
N LEU A 203 -5.50 -2.41 11.67
CA LEU A 203 -6.16 -1.55 12.66
C LEU A 203 -7.56 -2.05 13.03
N PRO A 204 -7.96 -2.06 14.32
CA PRO A 204 -9.26 -2.57 14.76
C PRO A 204 -10.48 -2.05 13.97
N LEU A 205 -10.40 -0.80 13.48
CA LEU A 205 -11.46 -0.15 12.71
C LEU A 205 -11.72 -0.78 11.32
N TYR A 206 -10.74 -1.46 10.71
CA TYR A 206 -10.93 -2.13 9.41
C TYR A 206 -11.60 -3.50 9.57
N TYR A 207 -11.36 -4.17 10.70
CA TYR A 207 -11.75 -5.55 10.96
C TYR A 207 -13.22 -5.89 10.63
N PRO A 208 -14.23 -5.14 11.12
CA PRO A 208 -15.63 -5.47 10.82
C PRO A 208 -15.97 -5.34 9.31
N ILE A 209 -15.34 -4.41 8.60
CA ILE A 209 -15.56 -4.18 7.16
C ILE A 209 -14.97 -5.33 6.36
N ILE A 210 -13.71 -5.68 6.65
CA ILE A 210 -13.00 -6.81 6.01
C ILE A 210 -13.79 -8.10 6.15
N ARG A 211 -14.24 -8.43 7.38
CA ARG A 211 -15.03 -9.64 7.61
C ARG A 211 -16.35 -9.63 6.87
N ARG A 212 -17.01 -8.48 6.78
CA ARG A 212 -18.26 -8.34 6.02
C ARG A 212 -18.03 -8.60 4.54
N GLU A 213 -16.96 -8.07 3.94
CA GLU A 213 -16.65 -8.30 2.54
C GLU A 213 -16.25 -9.76 2.25
N MET A 214 -15.44 -10.37 3.10
CA MET A 214 -15.09 -11.79 3.00
C MET A 214 -16.33 -12.71 3.06
N ARG A 215 -17.33 -12.35 3.89
CA ARG A 215 -18.61 -13.08 3.96
C ARG A 215 -19.47 -12.94 2.70
N LYS A 216 -19.31 -11.85 1.94
CA LYS A 216 -19.97 -11.65 0.64
C LYS A 216 -19.26 -12.38 -0.51
N GLY A 217 -18.14 -13.04 -0.24
CA GLY A 217 -17.32 -13.72 -1.24
C GLY A 217 -16.25 -12.84 -1.89
N ASN A 218 -16.03 -11.61 -1.42
CA ASN A 218 -14.87 -10.82 -1.82
C ASN A 218 -13.64 -11.25 -1.00
N TYR A 219 -12.74 -12.00 -1.64
CA TYR A 219 -11.55 -12.55 -1.00
C TYR A 219 -10.27 -11.72 -1.15
N ALA A 220 -10.31 -10.58 -1.84
CA ALA A 220 -9.15 -9.68 -1.94
C ALA A 220 -8.56 -9.27 -0.56
N PRO A 221 -9.36 -9.09 0.51
CA PRO A 221 -8.84 -8.75 1.84
C PRO A 221 -8.23 -9.91 2.65
N VAL A 222 -8.03 -11.10 2.08
CA VAL A 222 -7.62 -12.31 2.83
C VAL A 222 -6.29 -12.13 3.59
N VAL A 223 -5.31 -11.44 3.00
CA VAL A 223 -4.02 -11.16 3.64
C VAL A 223 -4.22 -10.29 4.87
N LEU A 224 -4.96 -9.19 4.73
CA LEU A 224 -5.25 -8.26 5.82
C LEU A 224 -6.04 -8.94 6.95
N LEU A 225 -7.00 -9.82 6.61
CA LEU A 225 -7.71 -10.60 7.62
C LEU A 225 -6.76 -11.52 8.41
N ALA A 226 -5.85 -12.21 7.72
CA ALA A 226 -4.88 -13.10 8.35
C ALA A 226 -3.96 -12.39 9.35
N LYS A 227 -3.64 -11.11 9.13
CA LYS A 227 -2.82 -10.30 10.05
C LYS A 227 -3.44 -10.14 11.45
N TYR A 228 -4.78 -10.23 11.59
CA TYR A 228 -5.44 -10.17 12.91
C TYR A 228 -5.29 -11.44 13.74
N LYS A 229 -4.98 -12.58 13.09
CA LYS A 229 -4.72 -13.88 13.75
C LYS A 229 -5.84 -14.34 14.70
N GLN A 230 -7.10 -14.08 14.37
CA GLN A 230 -8.22 -14.51 15.19
C GLN A 230 -8.75 -15.87 14.77
N ASN A 231 -8.88 -16.79 15.74
CA ASN A 231 -9.43 -18.14 15.51
C ASN A 231 -10.81 -18.13 14.83
N SER A 232 -11.61 -17.08 15.05
CA SER A 232 -12.93 -16.96 14.42
C SER A 232 -12.89 -16.69 12.90
N ASP A 233 -11.70 -16.43 12.33
CA ASP A 233 -11.51 -16.14 10.90
C ASP A 233 -11.05 -17.34 10.08
N PHE A 234 -10.74 -18.48 10.72
CA PHE A 234 -10.38 -19.71 10.00
C PHE A 234 -11.37 -20.10 8.90
N PRO A 235 -12.70 -20.03 9.09
CA PRO A 235 -13.64 -20.37 8.03
C PRO A 235 -13.54 -19.44 6.81
N LEU A 236 -13.34 -18.13 7.04
CA LEU A 236 -13.26 -17.13 5.98
C LEU A 236 -11.96 -17.28 5.17
N ILE A 237 -10.83 -17.49 5.86
CA ILE A 237 -9.55 -17.72 5.20
C ILE A 237 -9.60 -19.04 4.41
N ASN A 238 -10.12 -20.14 4.98
CA ASN A 238 -10.25 -21.39 4.24
C ASN A 238 -11.18 -21.28 3.02
N ALA A 239 -12.23 -20.48 3.08
CA ALA A 239 -13.09 -20.22 1.93
C ALA A 239 -12.33 -19.54 0.78
N ALA A 240 -11.48 -18.55 1.10
CA ALA A 240 -10.59 -17.93 0.12
C ALA A 240 -9.58 -18.93 -0.48
N LEU A 241 -8.95 -19.77 0.36
CA LEU A 241 -8.02 -20.81 -0.09
C LEU A 241 -8.72 -21.85 -1.00
N GLN A 242 -9.95 -22.25 -0.67
CA GLN A 242 -10.75 -23.15 -1.51
C GLN A 242 -11.13 -22.51 -2.84
N LYS A 243 -11.52 -21.23 -2.84
CA LYS A 243 -11.82 -20.50 -4.07
C LYS A 243 -10.59 -20.40 -4.97
N CYS A 244 -9.43 -20.05 -4.39
CA CYS A 244 -8.16 -20.01 -5.12
C CYS A 244 -7.81 -21.36 -5.74
N TYR A 245 -7.99 -22.47 -5.00
CA TYR A 245 -7.80 -23.81 -5.54
C TYR A 245 -8.77 -24.13 -6.70
N GLN A 246 -10.05 -23.79 -6.56
CA GLN A 246 -11.08 -24.00 -7.59
C GLN A 246 -10.79 -23.19 -8.87
N ASP A 247 -10.26 -21.98 -8.71
CA ASP A 247 -9.89 -21.08 -9.80
C ASP A 247 -8.48 -21.35 -10.35
N ARG A 248 -7.96 -22.57 -10.15
CA ARG A 248 -6.64 -23.00 -10.64
C ARG A 248 -5.53 -22.03 -10.22
N TYR A 249 -5.53 -21.62 -8.96
CA TYR A 249 -4.49 -20.82 -8.33
C TYR A 249 -4.37 -19.37 -8.85
N LYS A 250 -5.44 -18.81 -9.43
CA LYS A 250 -5.46 -17.42 -9.91
C LYS A 250 -4.97 -16.40 -8.87
N ASP A 251 -5.35 -16.59 -7.60
CA ASP A 251 -4.99 -15.69 -6.48
C ASP A 251 -3.96 -16.34 -5.53
N ALA A 252 -3.05 -17.16 -6.06
CA ALA A 252 -2.06 -17.91 -5.27
C ALA A 252 -1.22 -17.01 -4.36
N GLY A 253 -0.69 -15.91 -4.89
CA GLY A 253 0.18 -15.02 -4.13
C GLY A 253 -0.51 -14.45 -2.89
N MET A 254 -1.76 -13.99 -3.02
CA MET A 254 -2.54 -13.51 -1.87
C MET A 254 -2.82 -14.61 -0.84
N CYS A 255 -3.14 -15.82 -1.31
CA CYS A 255 -3.41 -16.95 -0.44
C CYS A 255 -2.17 -17.42 0.32
N LEU A 256 -1.04 -17.55 -0.37
CA LEU A 256 0.25 -17.90 0.21
C LEU A 256 0.70 -16.82 1.21
N GLN A 257 0.57 -15.54 0.86
CA GLN A 257 0.92 -14.44 1.74
C GLN A 257 0.05 -14.39 3.01
N ALA A 258 -1.25 -14.68 2.89
CA ALA A 258 -2.14 -14.81 4.05
C ALA A 258 -1.65 -15.92 5.01
N ILE A 259 -1.25 -17.07 4.46
CA ILE A 259 -0.67 -18.17 5.25
C ILE A 259 0.68 -17.78 5.85
N ASN A 260 1.52 -17.03 5.12
CA ASN A 260 2.79 -16.54 5.63
C ASN A 260 2.61 -15.56 6.82
N CYS A 261 1.57 -14.71 6.76
CA CYS A 261 1.19 -13.81 7.86
C CYS A 261 0.72 -14.58 9.11
N TRP A 262 -0.03 -15.68 8.91
CA TRP A 262 -0.53 -16.51 10.00
C TRP A 262 -0.42 -18.01 9.70
N PRO A 263 0.78 -18.61 9.84
CA PRO A 263 0.97 -20.03 9.62
C PRO A 263 0.17 -20.84 10.63
N ASN A 264 -0.61 -21.81 10.15
CA ASN A 264 -1.44 -22.64 11.02
C ASN A 264 -1.68 -24.02 10.40
N VAL A 265 -1.74 -25.06 11.24
CA VAL A 265 -2.01 -26.44 10.80
C VAL A 265 -3.27 -26.55 9.92
N ARG A 266 -4.28 -25.70 10.19
CA ARG A 266 -5.54 -25.66 9.43
C ARG A 266 -5.39 -25.25 7.97
N PHE A 267 -4.27 -24.63 7.59
CA PHE A 267 -4.00 -24.19 6.21
C PHE A 267 -3.03 -25.13 5.46
N GLN A 268 -2.42 -26.11 6.14
CA GLN A 268 -1.43 -27.01 5.54
C GLN A 268 -1.96 -27.78 4.33
N TRP A 269 -3.25 -28.11 4.31
CA TRP A 269 -3.87 -28.81 3.18
C TRP A 269 -3.68 -28.05 1.87
N PHE A 270 -3.79 -26.72 1.90
CA PHE A 270 -3.66 -25.86 0.73
C PHE A 270 -2.21 -25.85 0.27
N VAL A 271 -1.27 -25.64 1.20
CA VAL A 271 0.18 -25.63 0.91
C VAL A 271 0.62 -26.96 0.31
N LYS A 272 0.20 -28.10 0.88
CA LYS A 272 0.52 -29.43 0.34
C LYS A 272 -0.01 -29.61 -1.09
N ARG A 273 -1.25 -29.16 -1.37
CA ARG A 273 -1.85 -29.27 -2.71
C ARG A 273 -1.16 -28.38 -3.73
N ILE A 274 -0.99 -27.10 -3.42
CA ILE A 274 -0.36 -26.15 -4.33
C ILE A 274 1.09 -26.55 -4.63
N SER A 275 1.84 -27.08 -3.64
CA SER A 275 3.18 -27.62 -3.89
C SER A 275 3.16 -28.88 -4.76
N GLN A 276 2.21 -29.80 -4.56
CA GLN A 276 2.09 -30.98 -5.41
C GLN A 276 1.76 -30.62 -6.85
N ASP A 277 0.88 -29.63 -7.03
CA ASP A 277 0.50 -29.16 -8.35
C ASP A 277 1.60 -28.29 -8.97
N PHE A 278 2.40 -27.56 -8.19
CA PHE A 278 3.60 -26.83 -8.65
C PHE A 278 4.54 -27.70 -9.51
N PHE A 279 4.67 -28.99 -9.17
CA PHE A 279 5.50 -29.94 -9.90
C PHE A 279 4.83 -30.58 -11.13
N LYS A 280 3.55 -30.30 -11.38
CA LYS A 280 2.84 -30.71 -12.60
C LYS A 280 2.85 -29.48 -13.50
N GLU A 281 3.15 -29.63 -14.80
CA GLU A 281 3.44 -28.55 -15.77
C GLU A 281 2.27 -27.56 -16.06
N ASN A 282 1.38 -27.28 -15.11
CA ASN A 282 0.13 -26.53 -15.27
C ASN A 282 -0.04 -25.42 -14.21
N THR A 283 1.05 -24.73 -13.87
CA THR A 283 1.16 -23.85 -12.69
C THR A 283 1.33 -22.39 -13.05
N ALA A 284 0.68 -21.96 -14.14
CA ALA A 284 0.56 -20.54 -14.47
C ALA A 284 0.00 -19.79 -13.25
N GLY A 285 0.84 -18.99 -12.58
CA GLY A 285 0.44 -18.12 -11.46
C GLY A 285 1.07 -18.39 -10.09
N ILE A 286 1.92 -19.41 -9.92
CA ILE A 286 2.60 -19.65 -8.62
C ILE A 286 4.06 -19.19 -8.71
N ALA A 287 4.43 -18.16 -7.95
CA ALA A 287 5.81 -17.72 -7.85
C ALA A 287 6.60 -18.58 -6.85
N LEU A 288 7.84 -18.94 -7.21
CA LEU A 288 8.70 -19.83 -6.42
C LEU A 288 9.01 -19.26 -5.03
N ASP A 289 9.28 -17.95 -4.97
CA ASP A 289 9.57 -17.19 -3.76
C ASP A 289 8.40 -17.17 -2.78
N GLU A 290 7.18 -16.93 -3.27
CA GLU A 290 5.96 -17.01 -2.47
C GLU A 290 5.77 -18.41 -1.89
N LEU A 291 5.92 -19.45 -2.70
CA LEU A 291 5.76 -20.84 -2.25
C LEU A 291 6.82 -21.23 -1.22
N LEU A 292 8.08 -20.89 -1.49
CA LEU A 292 9.21 -21.21 -0.62
C LEU A 292 9.07 -20.49 0.73
N SER A 293 8.59 -19.24 0.74
CA SER A 293 8.35 -18.48 1.98
C SER A 293 7.36 -19.19 2.91
N VAL A 294 6.29 -19.77 2.35
CA VAL A 294 5.27 -20.49 3.10
C VAL A 294 5.76 -21.86 3.57
N LEU A 295 6.51 -22.60 2.73
CA LEU A 295 7.06 -23.90 3.12
C LEU A 295 7.98 -23.79 4.35
N LEU A 296 8.79 -22.73 4.41
CA LEU A 296 9.65 -22.42 5.56
C LEU A 296 8.86 -22.10 6.85
N CYS A 297 7.53 -21.91 6.78
CA CYS A 297 6.66 -21.70 7.95
C CYS A 297 6.24 -22.97 8.67
N TYR A 298 6.46 -24.14 8.07
CA TYR A 298 6.03 -25.41 8.62
C TYR A 298 7.26 -26.30 8.86
N PRO A 299 7.89 -26.30 10.04
CA PRO A 299 9.07 -27.14 10.31
C PRO A 299 8.67 -28.62 10.48
N GLU A 300 8.28 -29.25 9.38
CA GLU A 300 7.68 -30.57 9.29
C GLU A 300 8.34 -31.41 8.18
N PRO A 301 8.37 -32.75 8.29
CA PRO A 301 9.03 -33.59 7.28
C PRO A 301 8.53 -33.37 5.85
N TRP A 302 7.23 -33.15 5.68
CA TRP A 302 6.62 -32.95 4.36
C TRP A 302 7.07 -31.66 3.68
N SER A 303 7.28 -30.56 4.43
CA SER A 303 7.73 -29.30 3.86
C SER A 303 9.21 -29.35 3.50
N TYR A 304 10.02 -29.99 4.36
CA TYR A 304 11.44 -30.24 4.11
C TYR A 304 11.62 -31.00 2.79
N GLN A 305 10.87 -32.10 2.61
CA GLN A 305 10.93 -32.90 1.39
C GLN A 305 10.49 -32.12 0.15
N LEU A 306 9.49 -31.25 0.26
CA LEU A 306 9.08 -30.38 -0.85
C LEU A 306 10.15 -29.35 -1.20
N ILE A 307 10.77 -28.71 -0.21
CA ILE A 307 11.89 -27.77 -0.45
C ILE A 307 13.07 -28.51 -1.07
N GLU A 308 13.42 -29.70 -0.58
CA GLU A 308 14.48 -30.51 -1.16
C GLU A 308 14.17 -30.93 -2.60
N ARG A 309 12.91 -31.26 -2.89
CA ARG A 309 12.47 -31.56 -4.26
C ARG A 309 12.49 -30.32 -5.16
N LEU A 310 12.12 -29.14 -4.65
CA LEU A 310 12.29 -27.87 -5.36
C LEU A 310 13.77 -27.61 -5.63
N ALA A 311 14.67 -27.91 -4.69
CA ALA A 311 16.10 -27.75 -4.93
C ALA A 311 16.67 -28.78 -5.93
N ALA A 312 16.10 -29.99 -5.96
CA ALA A 312 16.54 -31.11 -6.80
C ALA A 312 15.93 -31.11 -8.22
N GLY A 313 14.93 -30.27 -8.49
CA GLY A 313 14.44 -30.05 -9.85
C GLY A 313 15.60 -29.65 -10.76
N LYS A 314 15.66 -30.19 -11.97
CA LYS A 314 16.66 -29.76 -12.97
C LYS A 314 16.24 -28.41 -13.56
N TYR A 315 16.37 -27.38 -12.73
CA TYR A 315 16.30 -26.00 -13.17
C TYR A 315 17.52 -25.72 -14.07
N PRO A 316 17.38 -25.01 -15.20
CA PRO A 316 18.53 -24.40 -15.87
C PRO A 316 19.39 -23.64 -14.85
N ASP A 317 20.71 -23.53 -15.05
CA ASP A 317 21.64 -22.93 -14.06
C ASP A 317 21.15 -21.58 -13.49
N ALA A 318 20.49 -20.75 -14.33
CA ALA A 318 19.90 -19.48 -13.91
C ALA A 318 18.75 -19.63 -12.90
N GLU A 319 17.89 -20.63 -13.05
CA GLU A 319 16.77 -20.90 -12.15
C GLU A 319 17.23 -21.61 -10.86
N TYR A 320 18.29 -22.44 -10.93
CA TYR A 320 18.94 -23.00 -9.74
C TYR A 320 19.56 -21.91 -8.87
N THR A 321 20.24 -20.95 -9.51
CA THR A 321 20.80 -19.79 -8.83
C THR A 321 19.71 -18.93 -8.19
N HIS A 322 18.59 -18.73 -8.89
CA HIS A 322 17.44 -18.00 -8.35
C HIS A 322 16.89 -18.69 -7.09
N PHE A 323 16.66 -20.01 -7.13
CA PHE A 323 16.23 -20.77 -5.94
C PHE A 323 17.18 -20.58 -4.75
N GLY A 324 18.50 -20.71 -4.98
CA GLY A 324 19.51 -20.57 -3.93
C GLY A 324 19.52 -19.18 -3.29
N ILE A 325 19.41 -18.12 -4.09
CA ILE A 325 19.31 -16.74 -3.62
C ILE A 325 18.04 -16.55 -2.78
N THR A 326 16.89 -16.96 -3.32
CA THR A 326 15.61 -16.82 -2.62
C THR A 326 15.60 -17.60 -1.30
N LEU A 327 16.13 -18.82 -1.28
CA LEU A 327 16.28 -19.60 -0.05
C LEU A 327 17.19 -18.90 0.97
N LYS A 328 18.30 -18.31 0.51
CA LYS A 328 19.22 -17.54 1.37
C LYS A 328 18.49 -16.38 2.03
N GLU A 329 17.88 -15.51 1.24
CA GLU A 329 17.20 -14.30 1.72
C GLU A 329 16.07 -14.65 2.71
N LEU A 330 15.24 -15.64 2.38
CA LEU A 330 14.14 -16.06 3.24
C LEU A 330 14.63 -16.70 4.55
N TYR A 331 15.64 -17.59 4.48
CA TYR A 331 16.18 -18.23 5.67
C TYR A 331 16.90 -17.24 6.59
N GLU A 332 17.69 -16.31 6.05
CA GLU A 332 18.39 -15.30 6.85
C GLU A 332 17.42 -14.33 7.52
N LYS A 333 16.28 -14.04 6.88
CA LYS A 333 15.20 -13.24 7.49
C LYS A 333 14.49 -13.96 8.63
N ARG A 334 14.31 -15.28 8.55
CA ARG A 334 13.70 -16.09 9.63
C ARG A 334 14.40 -17.43 9.81
N PRO A 335 15.57 -17.47 10.49
CA PRO A 335 16.33 -18.70 10.66
C PRO A 335 15.56 -19.72 11.50
N HIS A 336 15.55 -20.98 11.06
CA HIS A 336 14.96 -22.07 11.82
C HIS A 336 15.86 -23.31 11.80
N PRO A 337 16.18 -23.93 12.97
CA PRO A 337 17.13 -25.05 13.04
C PRO A 337 16.78 -26.22 12.11
N PHE A 338 15.50 -26.52 11.97
CA PHE A 338 15.00 -27.61 11.11
C PHE A 338 15.41 -27.46 9.63
N PHE A 339 15.47 -26.23 9.11
CA PHE A 339 15.83 -25.95 7.70
C PHE A 339 17.30 -25.61 7.51
N LYS A 340 18.09 -25.51 8.59
CA LYS A 340 19.52 -25.21 8.54
C LYS A 340 20.32 -26.18 7.62
N PRO A 341 20.02 -27.49 7.56
CA PRO A 341 20.69 -28.38 6.63
C PRO A 341 20.46 -28.01 5.16
N LEU A 342 19.22 -27.69 4.76
CA LEU A 342 18.89 -27.25 3.40
C LEU A 342 19.58 -25.93 3.06
N TYR A 343 19.54 -24.96 3.99
CA TYR A 343 20.26 -23.69 3.84
C TYR A 343 21.76 -23.90 3.59
N LYS A 344 22.41 -24.73 4.42
CA LYS A 344 23.84 -25.04 4.25
C LYS A 344 24.14 -25.70 2.90
N LYS A 345 23.27 -26.61 2.46
CA LYS A 345 23.44 -27.38 1.22
C LYS A 345 23.29 -26.51 -0.02
N TYR A 346 22.28 -25.64 -0.06
CA TYR A 346 21.85 -24.97 -1.29
C TYR A 346 22.11 -23.46 -1.34
N ALA A 347 22.31 -22.80 -0.21
CA ALA A 347 22.25 -21.33 -0.14
C ALA A 347 23.45 -20.67 0.58
N ALA A 348 24.08 -21.35 1.55
CA ALA A 348 25.09 -20.73 2.41
C ALA A 348 26.36 -20.26 1.67
N HIS A 349 26.70 -20.89 0.55
CA HIS A 349 27.87 -20.54 -0.27
C HIS A 349 27.60 -19.34 -1.20
N ILE A 350 26.34 -18.94 -1.39
CA ILE A 350 25.98 -17.83 -2.26
C ILE A 350 26.32 -16.52 -1.55
N LYS A 351 27.13 -15.69 -2.21
CA LYS A 351 27.46 -14.33 -1.77
C LYS A 351 26.59 -13.33 -2.52
N ILE A 352 25.72 -12.64 -1.80
CA ILE A 352 24.90 -11.55 -2.35
C ILE A 352 25.65 -10.25 -2.08
N HIS A 353 26.15 -9.61 -3.13
CA HIS A 353 26.74 -8.28 -3.03
C HIS A 353 25.65 -7.21 -3.24
N PRO A 354 25.62 -6.13 -2.44
CA PRO A 354 24.75 -5.00 -2.71
C PRO A 354 25.12 -4.39 -4.07
N VAL A 355 24.09 -4.00 -4.82
CA VAL A 355 24.21 -3.50 -6.19
C VAL A 355 25.19 -2.30 -6.24
N LYS A 356 26.32 -2.48 -6.90
CA LYS A 356 27.04 -1.40 -7.59
C LYS A 356 26.83 -1.61 -9.09
N ASP A 357 26.30 -0.59 -9.77
CA ASP A 357 26.24 -0.52 -11.24
C ASP A 357 25.30 -1.53 -11.96
N GLY A 358 24.18 -1.90 -11.32
CA GLY A 358 23.02 -2.47 -12.03
C GLY A 358 23.19 -3.91 -12.56
N LYS A 359 24.22 -4.65 -12.13
CA LYS A 359 24.36 -6.08 -12.43
C LYS A 359 24.57 -6.87 -11.13
N ILE A 360 23.71 -7.85 -10.88
CA ILE A 360 23.93 -8.84 -9.82
C ILE A 360 25.10 -9.72 -10.26
N VAL A 361 26.21 -9.69 -9.51
CA VAL A 361 27.32 -10.63 -9.70
C VAL A 361 27.11 -11.78 -8.72
N ILE A 362 26.67 -12.91 -9.25
CA ILE A 362 26.53 -14.16 -8.51
C ILE A 362 27.85 -14.90 -8.71
N ILE A 363 28.67 -14.99 -7.67
CA ILE A 363 29.84 -15.87 -7.68
C ILE A 363 29.40 -17.17 -7.01
N GLU A 364 29.09 -18.18 -7.83
CA GLU A 364 29.14 -19.55 -7.36
C GLU A 364 30.62 -19.90 -7.15
N ASP A 365 31.01 -20.27 -5.93
CA ASP A 365 32.28 -20.96 -5.72
C ASP A 365 32.17 -22.32 -6.44
N LYS A 366 32.59 -22.36 -7.71
CA LYS A 366 32.85 -23.60 -8.44
C LYS A 366 34.08 -24.28 -7.86
N ASN A 367 34.02 -24.73 -6.60
CA ASN A 367 35.02 -25.59 -6.00
C ASN A 367 34.40 -26.37 -4.84
N ASN A 368 33.79 -27.51 -5.17
CA ASN A 368 33.88 -28.76 -4.40
C ASN A 368 33.35 -29.89 -5.29
N LYS A 369 34.25 -30.43 -6.11
CA LYS A 369 34.19 -31.83 -6.56
C LYS A 369 34.97 -32.68 -5.58
#